data_AF-A0A2M7L4N6-F1
#
_entry.id   AF-A0A2M7L4N6-F1
#
_cell.length_a   1.000
_cell.length_b   1.000
_cell.length_c   1.000
_cell.angle_alpha   90.00
_cell.angle_beta   90.00
_cell.angle_gamma   90.00
#
_symmetry.space_group_name_H-M   'P 1'
#
loop_
_entity.id
_entity.type
_entity.pdbx_description
1 polymer ?
#
loop_
_entity_poly.entity_id
_entity_poly.type
_entity_poly.pdbx_seq_one_letter_code
_entity_poly.pdbx_strand_id
1 'polypeptide(L)' 'MSTKKVTKKHLLEMASELNLKGAAKLNKAALIHEIQTAEGNTPCFQTITNCAVSPCMYRAECQV' A
#
# COMPACT_ATOMS: atom_id res chain seq x y z
N MET A 1 0.32 -8.81 14.56
CA MET A 1 1.28 -8.41 13.51
C MET A 1 0.78 -9.01 12.21
N SER A 2 0.36 -8.21 11.23
CA SER A 2 -0.09 -8.74 9.93
C SER A 2 1.11 -9.36 9.20
N THR A 3 1.20 -10.69 9.21
CA THR A 3 2.32 -11.47 8.65
C THR A 3 2.17 -11.77 7.16
N LYS A 4 1.02 -11.42 6.57
CA LYS A 4 0.70 -11.74 5.18
C LYS A 4 1.11 -10.59 4.26
N LYS A 5 1.88 -10.92 3.23
CA LYS A 5 2.16 -10.02 2.11
C LYS A 5 0.85 -9.70 1.38
N VAL A 6 0.72 -8.46 0.96
CA VAL A 6 -0.48 -7.99 0.25
C VAL A 6 -0.37 -8.44 -1.20
N THR A 7 -1.45 -8.92 -1.80
CA THR A 7 -1.42 -9.31 -3.22
C THR A 7 -1.78 -8.13 -4.12
N LYS A 8 -1.30 -8.12 -5.37
CA LYS A 8 -1.70 -7.10 -6.35
C LYS A 8 -3.22 -7.10 -6.57
N LYS A 9 -3.87 -8.27 -6.53
CA LYS A 9 -5.33 -8.39 -6.63
C LYS A 9 -6.02 -7.59 -5.52
N HIS A 10 -5.61 -7.79 -4.27
CA HIS A 10 -6.20 -7.08 -3.13
C HIS A 10 -5.98 -5.56 -3.21
N LEU A 11 -4.81 -5.12 -3.67
CA LEU A 11 -4.55 -3.69 -3.90
C LEU A 11 -5.48 -3.10 -4.96
N LEU A 12 -5.78 -3.85 -6.03
CA LEU A 12 -6.70 -3.39 -7.08
C LEU A 12 -8.16 -3.33 -6.60
N GLU A 13 -8.56 -4.24 -5.72
CA GLU A 13 -9.87 -4.20 -5.06
C GLU A 13 -10.00 -2.92 -4.22
N MET A 14 -9.05 -2.65 -3.32
CA MET A 14 -9.04 -1.40 -2.52
C MET A 14 -8.99 -0.15 -3.40
N ALA A 15 -8.16 -0.16 -4.45
CA ALA A 15 -8.09 0.97 -5.37
C ALA A 15 -9.43 1.23 -6.09
N SER A 16 -10.20 0.18 -6.36
CA SER A 16 -11.53 0.29 -6.96
C SER A 16 -12.55 0.87 -5.96
N GLU A 17 -12.49 0.46 -4.70
CA GLU A 17 -13.31 1.03 -3.61
C GLU A 17 -13.00 2.53 -3.41
N LEU A 18 -11.74 2.93 -3.58
CA LEU A 18 -11.28 4.32 -3.50
C LEU A 18 -11.46 5.11 -4.81
N ASN A 19 -12.09 4.53 -5.84
CA ASN A 19 -12.30 5.15 -7.16
C ASN A 19 -10.99 5.62 -7.86
N LEU A 20 -9.87 4.95 -7.60
CA LEU A 20 -8.57 5.26 -8.23
C LEU A 20 -8.56 4.85 -9.71
N LYS A 21 -8.45 5.83 -10.60
CA LYS A 21 -8.36 5.60 -12.04
C LYS A 21 -6.96 5.14 -12.42
N GLY A 22 -6.85 4.14 -13.29
CA GLY A 22 -5.56 3.68 -13.83
C GLY A 22 -4.76 2.75 -12.92
N ALA A 23 -5.30 2.35 -11.76
CA ALA A 23 -4.66 1.47 -10.78
C ALA A 23 -4.08 0.17 -11.40
N ALA A 24 -4.74 -0.42 -12.39
CA ALA A 24 -4.28 -1.64 -13.08
C ALA A 24 -2.93 -1.49 -13.79
N LYS A 25 -2.61 -0.28 -14.26
CA LYS A 25 -1.35 0.04 -14.97
C LYS A 25 -0.19 0.28 -14.02
N LEU A 26 -0.46 0.47 -12.73
CA LEU A 26 0.56 0.74 -11.73
C LEU A 26 1.28 -0.55 -11.32
N ASN A 27 2.57 -0.38 -11.00
CA ASN A 27 3.31 -1.41 -10.28
C ASN A 27 2.85 -1.45 -8.81
N LYS A 28 3.28 -2.46 -8.06
CA LYS A 28 2.78 -2.68 -6.69
C LYS A 28 3.08 -1.51 -5.74
N ALA A 29 4.30 -0.96 -5.80
CA ALA A 29 4.70 0.15 -4.94
C ALA A 29 3.91 1.42 -5.24
N ALA A 30 3.82 1.80 -6.52
CA ALA A 30 3.04 2.95 -6.96
C ALA A 30 1.56 2.80 -6.60
N LEU A 31 0.99 1.60 -6.77
CA LEU A 31 -0.39 1.33 -6.39
C LEU A 31 -0.62 1.51 -4.88
N ILE A 32 0.32 1.07 -4.04
CA ILE A 32 0.25 1.30 -2.59
C ILE A 32 0.34 2.79 -2.27
N HIS A 33 1.22 3.56 -2.91
CA HIS A 33 1.33 5.01 -2.70
C HIS A 33 0.04 5.75 -3.06
N GLU A 34 -0.60 5.39 -4.18
CA GLU A 34 -1.88 5.97 -4.57
C GLU A 34 -2.99 5.64 -3.56
N ILE A 35 -3.04 4.40 -3.08
CA ILE A 35 -4.00 3.99 -2.03
C ILE A 35 -3.75 4.78 -0.74
N GLN A 36 -2.50 4.87 -0.28
CA GLN A 36 -2.14 5.66 0.90
C GLN A 36 -2.60 7.12 0.75
N THR A 37 -2.35 7.73 -0.40
CA THR A 37 -2.75 9.12 -0.67
C THR A 37 -4.26 9.28 -0.71
N ALA A 38 -4.99 8.33 -1.33
CA ALA A 38 -6.45 8.33 -1.38
C ALA A 38 -7.11 8.12 -0.01
N GLU A 39 -6.46 7.37 0.89
CA GLU A 39 -6.86 7.25 2.30
C GLU A 39 -6.54 8.51 3.14
N GLY A 40 -5.85 9.51 2.56
CA GLY A 40 -5.38 10.70 3.25
C GLY A 40 -4.10 10.50 4.06
N ASN A 41 -3.41 9.37 3.85
CA ASN A 41 -2.13 9.05 4.47
C ASN A 41 -0.95 9.58 3.64
N THR A 42 0.21 9.71 4.27
CA THR A 42 1.47 9.96 3.56
C THR A 42 1.91 8.70 2.80
N PRO A 43 2.33 8.79 1.51
CA PRO A 43 2.81 7.66 0.73
C PRO A 43 4.18 7.17 1.23
N CYS A 44 4.18 6.39 2.32
CA CYS A 44 5.38 6.00 3.05
C CYS A 44 5.94 4.62 2.71
N PHE A 45 5.25 3.85 1.85
CA PHE A 45 5.65 2.49 1.52
C PHE A 45 7.06 2.43 0.92
N GLN A 46 7.98 1.68 1.55
CA GLN A 46 9.40 1.57 1.18
C GLN A 46 10.20 2.89 1.16
N THR A 47 9.68 3.99 1.72
CA THR A 47 10.41 5.26 1.79
C THR A 47 11.02 5.53 3.16
N ILE A 48 10.45 4.96 4.23
CA ILE A 48 10.88 5.19 5.61
C ILE A 48 11.59 3.96 6.18
N THR A 49 12.81 4.17 6.67
CA THR A 49 13.55 3.17 7.45
C THR A 49 13.12 3.22 8.93
N ASN A 50 13.07 2.06 9.59
CA ASN A 50 12.73 1.95 11.03
C ASN A 50 11.35 2.52 11.45
N CYS A 51 10.34 2.43 10.57
CA CYS A 51 8.94 2.75 10.87
C CYS A 51 8.40 2.02 12.12
N ALA A 52 7.90 2.80 13.09
CA ALA A 52 7.37 2.30 14.35
C ALA A 52 5.91 1.80 14.26
N VAL A 53 5.21 2.01 13.13
CA VAL A 53 3.78 1.66 12.99
C VAL A 53 3.61 0.14 12.88
N SER A 54 3.30 -0.52 14.01
CA SER A 54 3.09 -1.97 14.10
C SER A 54 1.80 -2.50 13.45
N PRO A 55 0.66 -1.78 13.44
CA PRO A 55 -0.55 -2.28 12.79
C PRO A 55 -0.61 -1.99 11.28
N CYS A 56 0.51 -1.62 10.63
CA CYS A 56 0.51 -1.29 9.20
C CYS A 56 0.29 -2.55 8.33
N MET A 57 -0.68 -2.47 7.41
CA MET A 57 -1.03 -3.57 6.51
C MET A 57 0.12 -3.98 5.59
N TYR A 58 0.94 -3.03 5.15
CA TYR A 58 2.04 -3.27 4.22
C TYR A 58 3.34 -3.73 4.92
N ARG A 59 3.35 -3.82 6.25
CA ARG A 59 4.59 -4.03 7.05
C ARG A 59 5.36 -5.29 6.65
N ALA A 60 4.69 -6.36 6.24
CA ALA A 60 5.31 -7.61 5.80
C ALA A 60 6.21 -7.47 4.55
N GLU A 61 6.12 -6.36 3.83
CA GLU A 61 6.87 -6.11 2.59
C GLU A 61 7.34 -4.65 2.41
N CYS A 62 7.18 -3.81 3.44
CA CYS A 62 7.50 -2.38 3.40
C CYS A 62 8.95 -2.06 3.80
N GLN A 63 9.59 -2.91 4.59
CA GLN A 63 10.96 -2.70 5.10
C GLN A 63 11.93 -3.81 4.67
N VAL A 64 11.71 -4.37 3.48
CA VAL A 64 12.56 -5.42 2.92
C VAL A 64 13.73 -4.80 2.18
#